data_AF-A0A3R9LIY6-F1
#
_entry.id   AF-A0A3R9LIY6-F1
#
_cell.length_a   1.000
_cell.length_b   1.000
_cell.length_c   1.000
_cell.angle_alpha   90.00
_cell.angle_beta   90.00
_cell.angle_gamma   90.00
#
_symmetry.space_group_name_H-M   'P 1'
#
loop_
_entity.id
_entity.type
_entity.pdbx_description
1 polymer ?
#
loop_
_entity_poly.entity_id
_entity_poly.type
_entity_poly.pdbx_seq_one_letter_code
_entity_poly.pdbx_strand_id
1 'polypeptide(L)'
;MPKLSETYSKWKSIGEGLLAIVLGLLLIRFGQVIPRMGYQLLMAYFSLSAVWHLLTRWFQDKKRRENIFVTLGKLVVAALVFDSIILQDLALYLLVFIIASYQLFTGIISLVTWSLYRKNAIHPRIHHLFDAVWMIGFGLYSISPFHDAANFELLLLGFYLLMLGASSLRDGFFFERIENNPKLKRRMRMTLPIFVTALIPISTLRKLNEWLANHESQEGEVHSERKNDQTVDLEIFIHTSETSFFLAMGHVDICYQGKVISYGSYDPHSERLFGMVGDGVLFKANREKYIELCKRESQKTLFAYGLSLTDQQKAAIQARLAEIEDLLIPWEPSSQLMKRREGEVKHTYSYQLKEEADATLYKFSSSEFKTYFVLSTNCVLLADSIVGRAGTDILSPQGFIVPGTYQDYLDLEYTKPNGLVVSRSIY
;
A
#
# COMPACT_ATOMS: atom_id res chain seq x y z
N MET A 1 25.54 9.90 9.37
CA MET A 1 24.77 8.69 8.99
C MET A 1 23.91 8.81 7.71
N PRO A 2 23.42 9.98 7.23
CA PRO A 2 22.48 10.02 6.09
C PRO A 2 23.08 9.63 4.73
N LYS A 3 24.36 9.95 4.47
CA LYS A 3 25.03 9.60 3.20
C LYS A 3 25.15 8.08 2.95
N LEU A 4 25.33 7.29 4.01
CA LEU A 4 25.43 5.82 3.90
C LEU A 4 24.08 5.20 3.56
N SER A 5 22.99 5.65 4.21
CA SER A 5 21.62 5.21 3.91
C SER A 5 21.16 5.62 2.51
N GLU A 6 21.59 6.77 2.01
CA GLU A 6 21.30 7.26 0.66
C GLU A 6 21.92 6.36 -0.42
N THR A 7 23.22 6.07 -0.32
CA THR A 7 23.89 5.13 -1.23
C THR A 7 23.25 3.74 -1.16
N TYR A 8 22.91 3.26 0.04
CA TYR A 8 22.27 1.97 0.20
C TYR A 8 20.91 1.90 -0.51
N SER A 9 20.07 2.93 -0.35
CA SER A 9 18.75 2.98 -0.99
C SER A 9 18.85 3.00 -2.51
N LYS A 10 19.77 3.77 -3.08
CA LYS A 10 20.02 3.82 -4.53
C LYS A 10 20.42 2.46 -5.10
N TRP A 11 21.44 1.83 -4.51
CA TRP A 11 21.92 0.52 -4.97
C TRP A 11 20.89 -0.59 -4.74
N LYS A 12 20.10 -0.49 -3.67
CA LYS A 12 18.97 -1.39 -3.42
C LYS A 12 17.94 -1.31 -4.55
N SER A 13 17.47 -0.11 -4.93
CA SER A 13 16.50 0.04 -6.03
C SER A 13 17.04 -0.45 -7.38
N ILE A 14 18.32 -0.21 -7.67
CA ILE A 14 18.98 -0.73 -8.87
C ILE A 14 19.05 -2.26 -8.83
N GLY A 15 19.48 -2.83 -7.71
CA GLY A 15 19.60 -4.29 -7.54
C GLY A 15 18.26 -5.00 -7.65
N GLU A 16 17.22 -4.49 -6.99
CA GLU A 16 15.85 -4.99 -7.09
C GLU A 16 15.31 -4.88 -8.53
N GLY A 17 15.60 -3.76 -9.21
CA GLY A 17 15.20 -3.55 -10.60
C GLY A 17 15.86 -4.54 -11.57
N LEU A 18 17.18 -4.76 -11.44
CA LEU A 18 17.90 -5.75 -12.25
C LEU A 18 17.41 -7.17 -11.98
N LEU A 19 17.21 -7.53 -10.71
CA LEU A 19 16.73 -8.85 -10.33
C LEU A 19 15.34 -9.13 -10.92
N ALA A 20 14.42 -8.17 -10.83
CA ALA A 20 13.08 -8.28 -11.41
C ALA A 20 13.14 -8.43 -12.93
N ILE A 21 14.00 -7.68 -13.63
CA ILE A 21 14.16 -7.80 -15.09
C ILE A 21 14.70 -9.18 -15.47
N VAL A 22 15.77 -9.64 -14.80
CA VAL A 22 16.36 -10.97 -15.08
C VAL A 22 15.34 -12.06 -14.84
N LEU A 23 14.63 -12.03 -13.71
CA LEU A 23 13.59 -13.01 -13.41
C LEU A 23 12.44 -12.94 -14.42
N GLY A 24 12.02 -11.75 -14.83
CA GLY A 24 11.01 -11.54 -15.86
C GLY A 24 11.41 -12.14 -17.21
N LEU A 25 12.64 -11.89 -17.68
CA LEU A 25 13.18 -12.49 -18.90
C LEU A 25 13.25 -14.02 -18.82
N LEU A 26 13.68 -14.56 -17.68
CA LEU A 26 13.74 -16.00 -17.45
C LEU A 26 12.35 -16.64 -17.50
N LEU A 27 11.35 -16.04 -16.86
CA LEU A 27 9.96 -16.52 -16.90
C LEU A 27 9.40 -16.50 -18.33
N ILE A 28 9.63 -15.42 -19.09
CA ILE A 28 9.20 -15.32 -20.49
C ILE A 28 9.86 -16.40 -21.36
N ARG A 29 11.14 -16.67 -21.14
CA ARG A 29 11.92 -17.58 -22.01
C ARG A 29 11.77 -19.05 -21.66
N PHE A 30 11.64 -19.36 -20.37
CA PHE A 30 11.73 -20.73 -19.84
C PHE A 30 10.46 -21.18 -19.11
N GLY A 31 9.48 -20.29 -18.91
CA GLY A 31 8.15 -20.64 -18.40
C GLY A 31 8.21 -21.43 -17.09
N GLN A 32 7.51 -22.56 -17.04
CA GLN A 32 7.40 -23.47 -15.89
C GLN A 32 8.74 -24.02 -15.36
N VAL A 33 9.79 -24.02 -16.18
CA VAL A 33 11.12 -24.51 -15.73
C VAL A 33 11.64 -23.65 -14.58
N ILE A 34 11.39 -22.34 -14.60
CA ILE A 34 11.86 -21.42 -13.56
C ILE A 34 11.25 -21.69 -12.18
N PRO A 35 9.91 -21.75 -12.00
CA PRO A 35 9.34 -22.09 -10.69
C PRO A 35 9.68 -23.51 -10.23
N ARG A 36 9.82 -24.48 -11.16
CA ARG A 36 10.27 -25.84 -10.80
C ARG A 36 11.72 -25.85 -10.30
N MET A 37 12.62 -25.13 -10.96
CA MET A 37 13.99 -24.93 -10.48
C MET A 37 14.01 -24.20 -9.13
N GLY A 38 13.18 -23.17 -8.96
CA GLY A 38 13.05 -22.44 -7.69
C GLY A 38 12.61 -23.35 -6.54
N TYR A 39 11.66 -24.26 -6.81
CA TYR A 39 11.25 -25.30 -5.87
C TYR A 39 12.41 -26.24 -5.51
N GLN A 40 13.14 -26.76 -6.49
CA GLN A 40 14.29 -27.64 -6.26
C GLN A 40 15.39 -26.94 -5.46
N LEU A 41 15.69 -25.67 -5.75
CA LEU A 41 16.65 -24.87 -5.00
C LEU A 41 16.20 -24.65 -3.55
N LEU A 42 14.90 -24.43 -3.31
CA LEU A 42 14.35 -24.32 -1.96
C LEU A 42 14.51 -25.63 -1.18
N MET A 43 14.23 -26.77 -1.82
CA MET A 43 14.42 -28.09 -1.19
C MET A 43 15.90 -28.42 -0.96
N ALA A 44 16.78 -28.01 -1.87
CA ALA A 44 18.23 -28.09 -1.69
C ALA A 44 18.67 -27.26 -0.48
N TYR A 45 18.17 -26.04 -0.34
CA TYR A 45 18.46 -25.18 0.80
C TYR A 45 18.02 -25.80 2.12
N PHE A 46 16.80 -26.34 2.20
CA PHE A 46 16.34 -27.03 3.42
C PHE A 46 17.19 -28.25 3.75
N SER A 47 17.60 -29.01 2.74
CA SER A 47 18.50 -30.16 2.90
C SER A 47 19.87 -29.72 3.44
N LEU A 48 20.49 -28.73 2.81
CA LEU A 48 21.79 -28.19 3.21
C LEU A 48 21.75 -27.57 4.61
N SER A 49 20.69 -26.83 4.93
CA SER A 49 20.45 -26.26 6.25
C SER A 49 20.34 -27.36 7.32
N ALA A 50 19.58 -28.42 7.05
CA ALA A 50 19.47 -29.55 7.98
C ALA A 50 20.81 -30.29 8.15
N VAL A 51 21.58 -30.51 7.07
CA VAL A 51 22.95 -31.06 7.16
C VAL A 51 23.85 -30.15 7.99
N TRP A 52 23.81 -28.85 7.77
CA TRP A 52 24.59 -27.87 8.54
C TRP A 52 24.25 -27.91 10.02
N HIS A 53 22.97 -27.97 10.37
CA HIS A 53 22.51 -28.12 11.75
C HIS A 53 22.97 -29.43 12.39
N LEU A 54 23.08 -30.53 11.63
CA LEU A 54 23.68 -31.77 12.12
C LEU A 54 25.19 -31.62 12.35
N LEU A 55 25.93 -31.10 11.37
CA LEU A 55 27.39 -30.94 11.45
C LEU A 55 27.81 -30.00 12.58
N THR A 56 27.10 -28.89 12.76
CA THR A 56 27.41 -27.89 13.79
C THR A 56 26.81 -28.20 15.16
N ARG A 57 26.03 -29.28 15.29
CA ARG A 57 25.33 -29.67 16.52
C ARG A 57 26.25 -29.77 17.74
N TRP A 58 27.45 -30.31 17.54
CA TRP A 58 28.44 -30.48 18.62
C TRP A 58 29.12 -29.18 19.05
N PHE A 59 29.06 -28.14 18.22
CA PHE A 59 29.63 -26.81 18.47
C PHE A 59 28.58 -25.78 18.93
N GLN A 60 27.29 -26.12 18.93
CA GLN A 60 26.21 -25.22 19.34
C GLN A 60 25.81 -25.44 20.81
N ASP A 61 25.49 -24.35 21.50
CA ASP A 61 24.91 -24.36 22.85
C ASP A 61 23.63 -25.19 22.93
N LYS A 62 23.42 -25.93 24.03
CA LYS A 62 22.24 -26.80 24.22
C LYS A 62 20.90 -26.07 24.00
N LYS A 63 20.82 -24.76 24.28
CA LYS A 63 19.61 -23.94 24.05
C LYS A 63 19.30 -23.65 22.57
N ARG A 64 20.30 -23.70 21.68
CA ARG A 64 20.15 -23.47 20.23
C ARG A 64 20.03 -24.76 19.40
N ARG A 65 20.15 -25.93 20.04
CA ARG A 65 20.09 -27.23 19.35
C ARG A 65 18.64 -27.56 18.99
N GLU A 66 18.37 -27.66 17.70
CA GLU A 66 17.11 -28.24 17.23
C GLU A 66 17.02 -29.73 17.63
N ASN A 67 15.80 -30.23 17.83
CA ASN A 67 15.59 -31.65 18.14
C ASN A 67 16.14 -32.52 16.98
N ILE A 68 16.96 -33.52 17.30
CA ILE A 68 17.64 -34.35 16.29
C ILE A 68 16.64 -35.10 15.40
N PHE A 69 15.51 -35.53 15.96
CA PHE A 69 14.44 -36.19 15.21
C PHE A 69 13.76 -35.24 14.24
N VAL A 70 13.64 -33.95 14.58
CA VAL A 70 13.12 -32.92 13.68
C VAL A 70 14.10 -32.67 12.54
N THR A 71 15.41 -32.56 12.82
CA THR A 71 16.43 -32.37 11.78
C THR A 71 16.54 -33.57 10.84
N LEU A 72 16.49 -34.80 11.37
CA LEU A 72 16.44 -36.03 10.56
C LEU A 72 15.14 -36.13 9.75
N GLY A 73 14.00 -35.78 10.36
CA GLY A 73 12.71 -35.71 9.68
C GLY A 73 12.74 -34.74 8.50
N LYS A 74 13.33 -33.55 8.66
CA LYS A 74 13.52 -32.58 7.56
C LYS A 74 14.33 -33.17 6.41
N LEU A 75 15.40 -33.93 6.68
CA LEU A 75 16.21 -34.55 5.62
C LEU A 75 15.45 -35.64 4.86
N VAL A 76 14.71 -36.49 5.57
CA VAL A 76 13.89 -37.54 4.94
C VAL A 76 12.80 -36.89 4.07
N VAL A 77 12.10 -35.90 4.61
CA VAL A 77 11.08 -35.16 3.85
C VAL A 77 11.71 -34.47 2.64
N ALA A 78 12.81 -33.74 2.81
CA ALA A 78 13.46 -33.05 1.71
C ALA A 78 13.92 -34.02 0.62
N ALA A 79 14.49 -35.18 0.97
CA ALA A 79 14.92 -36.20 0.02
C ALA A 79 13.74 -36.82 -0.76
N LEU A 80 12.61 -37.11 -0.09
CA LEU A 80 11.41 -37.64 -0.74
C LEU A 80 10.72 -36.62 -1.66
N VAL A 81 10.81 -35.35 -1.29
CA VAL A 81 10.08 -34.26 -1.92
C VAL A 81 10.89 -33.58 -3.03
N PHE A 82 12.23 -33.69 -3.00
CA PHE A 82 13.17 -32.97 -3.88
C PHE A 82 12.81 -33.04 -5.37
N ASP A 83 12.60 -34.26 -5.87
CA ASP A 83 12.31 -34.51 -7.29
C ASP A 83 10.88 -35.04 -7.51
N SER A 84 9.98 -34.76 -6.57
CA SER A 84 8.59 -35.16 -6.70
C SER A 84 7.88 -34.30 -7.73
N ILE A 85 7.62 -34.87 -8.91
CA ILE A 85 6.87 -34.22 -10.01
C ILE A 85 5.52 -33.72 -9.52
N ILE A 86 4.81 -34.53 -8.73
CA ILE A 86 3.47 -34.20 -8.21
C ILE A 86 3.52 -32.94 -7.34
N LEU A 87 4.52 -32.81 -6.46
CA LEU A 87 4.63 -31.65 -5.57
C LEU A 87 5.13 -30.40 -6.31
N GLN A 88 5.99 -30.57 -7.32
CA GLN A 88 6.38 -29.48 -8.21
C GLN A 88 5.18 -28.93 -8.99
N ASP A 89 4.34 -29.82 -9.55
CA ASP A 89 3.13 -29.43 -10.27
C ASP A 89 2.08 -28.81 -9.35
N LEU A 90 1.92 -29.33 -8.13
CA LEU A 90 1.06 -28.71 -7.12
C LEU A 90 1.54 -27.31 -6.74
N ALA A 91 2.85 -27.12 -6.55
CA ALA A 91 3.42 -25.81 -6.23
C ALA A 91 3.23 -24.81 -7.39
N LEU A 92 3.43 -25.27 -8.63
CA LEU A 92 3.18 -24.48 -9.83
C LEU A 92 1.69 -24.12 -9.96
N TYR A 93 0.80 -25.08 -9.77
CA TYR A 93 -0.66 -24.86 -9.79
C TYR A 93 -1.07 -23.84 -8.72
N LEU A 94 -0.53 -23.95 -7.50
CA LEU A 94 -0.82 -22.99 -6.44
C LEU A 94 -0.36 -21.57 -6.80
N LEU A 95 0.84 -21.43 -7.39
CA LEU A 95 1.33 -20.14 -7.87
C LEU A 95 0.39 -19.53 -8.93
N VAL A 96 0.02 -20.31 -9.94
CA VAL A 96 -0.91 -19.90 -11.00
C VAL A 96 -2.27 -19.54 -10.43
N PHE A 97 -2.78 -20.35 -9.49
CA PHE A 97 -4.05 -20.11 -8.82
C PHE A 97 -4.04 -18.80 -8.02
N ILE A 98 -2.94 -18.46 -7.34
CA ILE A 98 -2.80 -17.17 -6.63
C ILE A 98 -2.85 -16.00 -7.62
N ILE A 99 -2.12 -16.08 -8.74
CA ILE A 99 -2.10 -15.04 -9.77
C ILE A 99 -3.50 -14.87 -10.38
N ALA A 100 -4.15 -15.97 -10.75
CA ALA A 100 -5.48 -15.96 -11.33
C ALA A 100 -6.53 -15.42 -10.34
N SER A 101 -6.45 -15.81 -9.06
CA SER A 101 -7.32 -15.28 -8.00
C SER A 101 -7.13 -13.77 -7.84
N TYR A 102 -5.89 -13.29 -7.92
CA TYR A 102 -5.59 -11.86 -7.89
C TYR A 102 -6.20 -11.13 -9.10
N GLN A 103 -6.05 -11.66 -10.32
CA GLN A 103 -6.67 -11.09 -11.52
C GLN A 103 -8.19 -11.02 -11.40
N LEU A 104 -8.84 -12.11 -10.97
CA LEU A 104 -10.30 -12.14 -10.72
C LEU A 104 -10.71 -11.06 -9.72
N PHE A 105 -9.98 -10.94 -8.60
CA PHE A 105 -10.24 -9.94 -7.58
C PHE A 105 -10.12 -8.51 -8.14
N THR A 106 -9.05 -8.20 -8.88
CA THR A 106 -8.89 -6.88 -9.52
C THR A 106 -9.93 -6.62 -10.60
N GLY A 107 -10.36 -7.65 -11.32
CA GLY A 107 -11.43 -7.55 -12.30
C GLY A 107 -12.79 -7.25 -11.65
N ILE A 108 -13.08 -7.87 -10.50
CA ILE A 108 -14.28 -7.56 -9.70
C ILE A 108 -14.24 -6.12 -9.19
N ILE A 109 -13.11 -5.65 -8.68
CA ILE A 109 -12.96 -4.24 -8.26
C ILE A 109 -13.29 -3.32 -9.44
N SER A 110 -12.66 -3.56 -10.59
CA SER A 110 -12.88 -2.76 -11.80
C SER A 110 -14.35 -2.77 -12.27
N LEU A 111 -15.03 -3.91 -12.15
CA LEU A 111 -16.45 -4.04 -12.50
C LEU A 111 -17.35 -3.26 -11.54
N VAL A 112 -17.06 -3.31 -10.23
CA VAL A 112 -17.77 -2.52 -9.22
C VAL A 112 -17.53 -1.03 -9.48
N THR A 113 -16.29 -0.62 -9.71
CA THR A 113 -15.93 0.78 -10.03
C THR A 113 -16.66 1.27 -11.29
N TRP A 114 -16.69 0.47 -12.36
CA TRP A 114 -17.47 0.79 -13.56
C TRP A 114 -18.97 0.97 -13.25
N SER A 115 -19.55 0.09 -12.43
CA SER A 115 -20.94 0.17 -12.02
C SER A 115 -21.23 1.44 -11.22
N LEU A 116 -20.35 1.82 -10.29
CA LEU A 116 -20.43 3.06 -9.53
C LEU A 116 -20.31 4.29 -10.44
N TYR A 117 -19.33 4.29 -11.33
CA TYR A 117 -19.14 5.36 -12.31
C TYR A 117 -20.34 5.53 -13.23
N ARG A 118 -20.98 4.41 -13.61
CA ARG A 118 -22.22 4.44 -14.39
C ARG A 118 -23.37 5.06 -13.61
N LYS A 119 -23.54 4.70 -12.33
CA LYS A 119 -24.59 5.26 -11.46
C LYS A 119 -24.40 6.75 -11.20
N ASN A 120 -23.16 7.20 -11.07
CA ASN A 120 -22.81 8.59 -10.80
C ASN A 120 -22.57 9.44 -12.07
N ALA A 121 -22.80 8.88 -13.26
CA ALA A 121 -22.58 9.54 -14.55
C ALA A 121 -21.15 10.12 -14.74
N ILE A 122 -20.14 9.43 -14.21
CA ILE A 122 -18.72 9.84 -14.28
C ILE A 122 -18.09 9.34 -15.59
N HIS A 123 -17.27 10.19 -16.20
CA HIS A 123 -16.48 9.88 -17.40
C HIS A 123 -15.00 10.23 -17.18
N PRO A 124 -14.04 9.46 -17.75
CA PRO A 124 -14.23 8.26 -18.56
C PRO A 124 -14.48 7.00 -17.70
N ARG A 125 -15.36 6.10 -18.16
CA ARG A 125 -15.70 4.86 -17.43
C ARG A 125 -15.38 3.56 -18.17
N ILE A 126 -15.17 3.63 -19.49
CA ILE A 126 -15.03 2.43 -20.34
C ILE A 126 -13.76 1.66 -20.02
N HIS A 127 -12.69 2.33 -19.61
CA HIS A 127 -11.43 1.67 -19.26
C HIS A 127 -11.60 0.68 -18.10
N HIS A 128 -12.35 1.04 -17.04
CA HIS A 128 -12.66 0.09 -15.95
C HIS A 128 -13.46 -1.14 -16.42
N LEU A 129 -14.34 -0.98 -17.42
CA LEU A 129 -15.05 -2.13 -17.99
C LEU A 129 -14.11 -3.02 -18.80
N PHE A 130 -13.25 -2.41 -19.61
CA PHE A 130 -12.23 -3.14 -20.34
C PHE A 130 -11.36 -3.93 -19.35
N ASP A 131 -10.86 -3.25 -18.31
CA ASP A 131 -10.06 -3.83 -17.23
C ASP A 131 -10.75 -5.00 -16.54
N ALA A 132 -12.04 -4.86 -16.22
CA ALA A 132 -12.83 -5.94 -15.68
C ALA A 132 -12.88 -7.16 -16.62
N VAL A 133 -13.16 -6.94 -17.91
CA VAL A 133 -13.35 -8.02 -18.89
C VAL A 133 -12.06 -8.81 -19.10
N TRP A 134 -10.93 -8.14 -19.35
CA TRP A 134 -9.69 -8.87 -19.63
C TRP A 134 -9.10 -9.53 -18.37
N MET A 135 -9.17 -8.87 -17.20
CA MET A 135 -8.76 -9.46 -15.92
C MET A 135 -9.58 -10.69 -15.54
N ILE A 136 -10.92 -10.59 -15.65
CA ILE A 136 -11.79 -11.74 -15.35
C ILE A 136 -11.58 -12.84 -16.39
N GLY A 137 -11.43 -12.47 -17.66
CA GLY A 137 -11.16 -13.41 -18.75
C GLY A 137 -9.89 -14.22 -18.52
N PHE A 138 -8.77 -13.56 -18.21
CA PHE A 138 -7.50 -14.24 -17.91
C PHE A 138 -7.60 -15.06 -16.62
N GLY A 139 -8.17 -14.51 -15.55
CA GLY A 139 -8.32 -15.25 -14.30
C GLY A 139 -9.16 -16.53 -14.43
N LEU A 140 -10.26 -16.48 -15.18
CA LEU A 140 -11.10 -17.66 -15.47
C LEU A 140 -10.39 -18.64 -16.40
N TYR A 141 -9.68 -18.15 -17.43
CA TYR A 141 -8.86 -18.98 -18.30
C TYR A 141 -7.81 -19.75 -17.51
N SER A 142 -7.20 -19.12 -16.51
CA SER A 142 -6.08 -19.69 -15.76
C SER A 142 -6.48 -20.69 -14.67
N ILE A 143 -7.72 -20.63 -14.18
CA ILE A 143 -8.28 -21.63 -13.24
C ILE A 143 -8.95 -22.79 -13.99
N SER A 144 -9.21 -22.63 -15.29
CA SER A 144 -9.88 -23.64 -16.11
C SER A 144 -9.13 -24.98 -16.09
N PRO A 145 -9.80 -26.10 -15.80
CA PRO A 145 -9.18 -27.43 -15.81
C PRO A 145 -8.92 -27.95 -17.24
N PHE A 146 -9.37 -27.24 -18.27
CA PHE A 146 -9.37 -27.73 -19.65
C PHE A 146 -8.06 -27.47 -20.41
N HIS A 147 -7.18 -26.61 -19.89
CA HIS A 147 -5.91 -26.26 -20.52
C HIS A 147 -4.82 -25.97 -19.47
N ASP A 148 -3.56 -26.20 -19.83
CA ASP A 148 -2.41 -25.77 -19.02
C ASP A 148 -2.12 -24.29 -19.28
N ALA A 149 -2.65 -23.42 -18.42
CA ALA A 149 -2.46 -21.98 -18.49
C ALA A 149 -1.17 -21.49 -17.82
N ALA A 150 -0.35 -22.38 -17.23
CA ALA A 150 0.76 -21.94 -16.39
C ALA A 150 1.82 -21.17 -17.18
N ASN A 151 2.16 -21.58 -18.41
CA ASN A 151 3.12 -20.83 -19.22
C ASN A 151 2.58 -19.45 -19.64
N PHE A 152 1.26 -19.34 -19.87
CA PHE A 152 0.62 -18.05 -20.19
C PHE A 152 0.66 -17.10 -18.98
N GLU A 153 0.34 -17.60 -17.78
CA GLU A 153 0.42 -16.78 -16.56
C GLU A 153 1.85 -16.36 -16.22
N LEU A 154 2.82 -17.26 -16.40
CA LEU A 154 4.24 -16.94 -16.19
C LEU A 154 4.75 -15.93 -17.24
N LEU A 155 4.20 -15.94 -18.46
CA LEU A 155 4.47 -14.91 -19.46
C LEU A 155 3.94 -13.54 -19.01
N LEU A 156 2.68 -13.47 -18.54
CA LEU A 156 2.09 -12.23 -18.02
C LEU A 156 2.87 -11.72 -16.79
N LEU A 157 3.20 -12.60 -15.85
CA LEU A 157 4.03 -12.28 -14.69
C LEU A 157 5.41 -11.78 -15.13
N GLY A 158 6.01 -12.39 -16.15
CA GLY A 158 7.29 -11.97 -16.70
C GLY A 158 7.25 -10.54 -17.25
N PHE A 159 6.23 -10.19 -18.03
CA PHE A 159 6.03 -8.81 -18.50
C PHE A 159 5.78 -7.83 -17.36
N TYR A 160 5.00 -8.22 -16.35
CA TYR A 160 4.79 -7.40 -15.16
C TYR A 160 6.12 -7.12 -14.43
N LEU A 161 6.97 -8.14 -14.24
CA LEU A 161 8.29 -7.99 -13.61
C LEU A 161 9.26 -7.14 -14.43
N LEU A 162 9.21 -7.22 -15.76
CA LEU A 162 9.98 -6.32 -16.63
C LEU A 162 9.59 -4.85 -16.41
N MET A 163 8.28 -4.56 -16.40
CA MET A 163 7.77 -3.21 -16.19
C MET A 163 8.07 -2.69 -14.77
N LEU A 164 7.93 -3.57 -13.76
CA LEU A 164 8.31 -3.29 -12.38
C LEU A 164 9.79 -2.96 -12.28
N GLY A 165 10.66 -3.82 -12.82
CA GLY A 165 12.10 -3.65 -12.75
C GLY A 165 12.59 -2.43 -13.54
N ALA A 166 11.98 -2.12 -14.69
CA ALA A 166 12.26 -0.89 -15.44
C ALA A 166 11.90 0.37 -14.64
N SER A 167 10.78 0.34 -13.90
CA SER A 167 10.38 1.43 -13.01
C SER A 167 11.37 1.61 -11.86
N SER A 168 11.77 0.53 -11.19
CA SER A 168 12.76 0.57 -10.09
C SER A 168 14.15 1.01 -10.56
N LEU A 169 14.61 0.55 -11.73
CA LEU A 169 15.86 0.99 -12.34
C LEU A 169 15.85 2.50 -12.61
N ARG A 170 14.77 3.00 -13.22
CA ARG A 170 14.59 4.44 -13.44
C ARG A 170 14.70 5.18 -12.10
N ASP A 171 13.99 4.74 -11.08
CA ASP A 171 14.00 5.43 -9.78
C ASP A 171 15.42 5.43 -9.15
N GLY A 172 16.21 4.38 -9.35
CA GLY A 172 17.62 4.33 -8.93
C GLY A 172 18.57 5.21 -9.76
N PHE A 173 18.42 5.26 -11.09
CA PHE A 173 19.23 6.13 -11.95
C PHE A 173 18.93 7.62 -11.76
N PHE A 174 17.67 7.95 -11.50
CA PHE A 174 17.21 9.32 -11.26
C PHE A 174 17.16 9.68 -9.77
N PHE A 175 17.78 8.88 -8.88
CA PHE A 175 17.74 9.06 -7.42
C PHE A 175 18.31 10.41 -6.94
N GLU A 176 19.36 10.91 -7.60
CA GLU A 176 20.02 12.18 -7.26
C GLU A 176 19.63 13.34 -8.18
N ARG A 177 18.99 13.06 -9.33
CA ARG A 177 18.74 14.09 -10.33
C ARG A 177 17.59 14.98 -9.86
N ILE A 178 17.96 16.19 -9.45
CA ILE A 178 17.06 17.34 -9.35
C ILE A 178 16.42 17.51 -10.72
N GLU A 179 15.17 17.09 -10.89
CA GLU A 179 14.42 17.61 -12.02
C GLU A 179 14.10 19.07 -11.70
N ASN A 180 15.00 19.97 -12.10
CA ASN A 180 14.72 21.38 -12.36
C ASN A 180 13.78 21.52 -13.57
N ASN A 181 12.81 20.61 -13.72
CA ASN A 181 11.86 20.65 -14.81
C ASN A 181 10.63 21.38 -14.27
N PRO A 182 10.36 22.63 -14.71
CA PRO A 182 9.21 23.43 -14.26
C PRO A 182 7.86 22.88 -14.74
N LYS A 183 7.87 21.69 -15.34
CA LYS A 183 6.67 20.98 -15.78
C LYS A 183 6.39 19.92 -14.73
N LEU A 184 5.32 20.12 -13.96
CA LEU A 184 4.66 19.19 -13.04
C LEU A 184 4.23 17.92 -13.80
N LYS A 185 5.18 17.17 -14.36
CA LYS A 185 4.94 16.02 -15.21
C LYS A 185 4.84 14.79 -14.34
N ARG A 186 3.65 14.21 -14.41
CA ARG A 186 3.31 12.92 -13.83
C ARG A 186 4.29 11.82 -14.26
N ARG A 187 4.84 11.05 -13.31
CA ARG A 187 5.76 9.91 -13.53
C ARG A 187 5.07 8.61 -13.13
N MET A 188 4.71 7.79 -14.12
CA MET A 188 4.08 6.48 -13.88
C MET A 188 5.06 5.53 -13.16
N ARG A 189 4.66 4.91 -12.04
CA ARG A 189 5.49 3.93 -11.31
C ARG A 189 4.70 2.62 -11.22
N MET A 190 5.30 1.53 -11.68
CA MET A 190 4.72 0.21 -11.42
C MET A 190 4.85 -0.10 -9.93
N THR A 191 3.72 -0.38 -9.29
CA THR A 191 3.67 -0.72 -7.87
C THR A 191 3.61 -2.23 -7.68
N LEU A 192 4.01 -2.70 -6.50
CA LEU A 192 3.79 -4.08 -6.08
C LEU A 192 2.28 -4.41 -6.07
N PRO A 193 1.90 -5.69 -6.10
CA PRO A 193 0.50 -6.09 -6.03
C PRO A 193 -0.17 -5.55 -4.75
N ILE A 194 -1.45 -5.19 -4.84
CA ILE A 194 -2.21 -4.52 -3.76
C ILE A 194 -2.09 -5.26 -2.42
N PHE A 195 -2.13 -6.59 -2.42
CA PHE A 195 -2.03 -7.37 -1.19
C PHE A 195 -0.64 -7.30 -0.55
N VAL A 196 0.42 -7.10 -1.34
CA VAL A 196 1.78 -6.92 -0.81
C VAL A 196 1.93 -5.53 -0.21
N THR A 197 1.47 -4.49 -0.91
CA THR A 197 1.57 -3.12 -0.39
C THR A 197 0.69 -2.90 0.84
N ALA A 198 -0.46 -3.56 0.93
CA ALA A 198 -1.31 -3.58 2.12
C ALA A 198 -0.59 -4.05 3.40
N LEU A 199 0.48 -4.85 3.28
CA LEU A 199 1.27 -5.32 4.43
C LEU A 199 2.30 -4.31 4.92
N ILE A 200 2.63 -3.29 4.12
CA ILE A 200 3.67 -2.31 4.45
C ILE A 200 3.34 -1.55 5.75
N PRO A 201 2.15 -0.92 5.89
CA PRO A 201 1.80 -0.19 7.12
C PRO A 201 1.80 -1.08 8.35
N ILE A 202 1.30 -2.32 8.20
CA ILE A 202 1.27 -3.34 9.26
C ILE A 202 2.70 -3.67 9.74
N SER A 203 3.63 -3.84 8.79
CA SER A 203 5.02 -4.15 9.12
C SER A 203 5.73 -2.97 9.81
N THR A 204 5.42 -1.73 9.41
CA THR A 204 5.98 -0.53 10.02
C THR A 204 5.48 -0.35 11.45
N LEU A 205 4.17 -0.53 11.68
CA LEU A 205 3.57 -0.48 13.02
C LEU A 205 4.15 -1.56 13.95
N ARG A 206 4.29 -2.80 13.47
CA ARG A 206 4.92 -3.86 14.29
C ARG A 206 6.35 -3.55 14.69
N LYS A 207 7.17 -3.02 13.76
CA LYS A 207 8.55 -2.59 14.07
C LYS A 207 8.58 -1.46 15.09
N LEU A 208 7.65 -0.51 14.98
CA LEU A 208 7.52 0.57 15.95
C LEU A 208 7.15 0.02 17.33
N ASN A 209 6.17 -0.87 17.41
CA ASN A 209 5.72 -1.45 18.67
C ASN A 209 6.82 -2.31 19.31
N GLU A 210 7.57 -3.09 18.51
CA GLU A 210 8.76 -3.80 18.98
C GLU A 210 9.86 -2.84 19.48
N TRP A 211 10.04 -1.69 18.83
CA TRP A 211 11.01 -0.70 19.27
C TRP A 211 10.58 -0.01 20.57
N LEU A 212 9.32 0.43 20.67
CA LEU A 212 8.73 1.06 21.87
C LEU A 212 8.74 0.11 23.07
N ALA A 213 8.39 -1.17 22.88
CA ALA A 213 8.44 -2.18 23.94
C ALA A 213 9.85 -2.39 24.51
N ASN A 214 10.89 -2.10 23.72
CA ASN A 214 12.28 -2.15 24.15
C ASN A 214 12.77 -0.80 24.75
N HIS A 215 11.97 0.27 24.67
CA HIS A 215 12.30 1.62 25.12
C HIS A 215 11.11 2.24 25.92
N GLU A 216 10.70 1.57 27.01
CA GLU A 216 9.52 1.91 27.85
C GLU A 216 9.44 3.39 28.31
N SER A 217 10.56 4.12 28.35
CA SER A 217 10.59 5.53 28.77
C SER A 217 10.23 6.54 27.65
N GLN A 218 9.92 6.11 26.43
CA GLN A 218 9.62 6.98 25.28
C GLN A 218 8.17 6.87 24.78
N GLU A 219 7.31 6.11 25.47
CA GLU A 219 5.88 6.04 25.15
C GLU A 219 5.22 7.41 25.35
N GLY A 220 4.73 8.00 24.26
CA GLY A 220 4.05 9.29 24.24
C GLY A 220 4.90 10.48 23.74
N GLU A 221 6.19 10.30 23.51
CA GLU A 221 7.02 11.33 22.84
C GLU A 221 6.78 11.32 21.32
N VAL A 222 6.62 12.51 20.73
CA VAL A 222 6.55 12.66 19.28
C VAL A 222 7.94 12.39 18.71
N HIS A 223 8.14 11.21 18.11
CA HIS A 223 9.38 10.91 17.44
C HIS A 223 9.41 11.62 16.08
N SER A 224 10.13 12.74 16.01
CA SER A 224 10.26 13.55 14.79
C SER A 224 11.69 13.51 14.27
N GLU A 225 11.85 13.01 13.06
CA GLU A 225 13.10 13.01 12.31
C GLU A 225 13.01 14.04 11.20
N ARG A 226 14.01 14.92 11.09
CA ARG A 226 14.16 15.85 9.96
C ARG A 226 15.38 15.48 9.15
N LYS A 227 15.20 15.47 7.83
CA LYS A 227 16.27 15.28 6.86
C LYS A 227 17.15 16.52 6.75
N ASN A 228 16.53 17.70 6.81
CA ASN A 228 17.17 18.99 6.63
C ASN A 228 16.36 20.11 7.31
N ASP A 229 16.85 21.35 7.22
CA ASP A 229 16.22 22.54 7.83
C ASP A 229 15.15 23.19 6.94
N GLN A 230 14.68 22.50 5.88
CA GLN A 230 13.62 23.05 5.02
C GLN A 230 12.29 23.15 5.78
N THR A 231 11.46 24.10 5.35
CA THR A 231 10.13 24.29 5.91
C THR A 231 9.20 23.16 5.47
N VAL A 232 8.37 22.69 6.41
CA VAL A 232 7.28 21.77 6.12
C VAL A 232 6.05 22.60 5.74
N ASP A 233 5.60 22.46 4.50
CA ASP A 233 4.49 23.22 3.94
C ASP A 233 3.18 22.42 3.93
N LEU A 234 3.28 21.10 3.91
CA LEU A 234 2.18 20.14 3.89
C LEU A 234 2.60 18.88 4.65
N GLU A 235 1.67 18.23 5.33
CA GLU A 235 1.89 16.91 5.91
C GLU A 235 0.92 15.89 5.32
N ILE A 236 1.39 14.66 5.21
CA ILE A 236 0.56 13.50 4.88
C ILE A 236 0.54 12.60 6.10
N PHE A 237 -0.64 12.29 6.62
CA PHE A 237 -0.82 11.35 7.72
C PHE A 237 -1.23 9.99 7.17
N ILE A 238 -0.55 8.93 7.63
CA ILE A 238 -0.91 7.54 7.39
C ILE A 238 -1.29 6.93 8.72
N HIS A 239 -2.57 6.57 8.81
CA HIS A 239 -3.19 6.04 10.01
C HIS A 239 -3.05 4.53 9.97
N THR A 240 -2.69 3.92 11.09
CA THR A 240 -2.66 2.46 11.21
C THR A 240 -3.26 2.06 12.55
N SER A 241 -4.01 0.95 12.58
CA SER A 241 -4.47 0.35 13.83
C SER A 241 -4.26 -1.17 13.82
N GLU A 242 -4.16 -1.76 15.01
CA GLU A 242 -4.00 -3.22 15.18
C GLU A 242 -5.31 -4.02 15.06
N THR A 243 -6.45 -3.34 15.00
CA THR A 243 -7.75 -3.95 15.34
C THR A 243 -8.45 -4.71 14.20
N SER A 244 -8.15 -4.47 12.91
CA SER A 244 -8.64 -5.33 11.82
C SER A 244 -7.85 -5.18 10.52
N PHE A 245 -7.84 -6.16 9.62
CA PHE A 245 -7.10 -6.11 8.34
C PHE A 245 -7.42 -4.87 7.48
N PHE A 246 -8.69 -4.46 7.37
CA PHE A 246 -9.09 -3.27 6.61
C PHE A 246 -8.73 -1.95 7.32
N LEU A 247 -8.72 -1.94 8.66
CA LEU A 247 -8.25 -0.80 9.46
C LEU A 247 -6.71 -0.73 9.52
N ALA A 248 -6.04 -1.88 9.41
CA ALA A 248 -4.59 -2.04 9.40
C ALA A 248 -3.98 -1.71 8.03
N MET A 249 -4.76 -1.83 6.94
CA MET A 249 -4.40 -1.26 5.63
C MET A 249 -4.22 0.25 5.68
N GLY A 250 -4.83 0.90 6.66
CA GLY A 250 -4.63 2.30 7.02
C GLY A 250 -5.57 3.29 6.35
N HIS A 251 -5.38 4.56 6.66
CA HIS A 251 -6.13 5.69 6.08
C HIS A 251 -5.16 6.85 5.82
N VAL A 252 -5.40 7.61 4.75
CA VAL A 252 -4.51 8.73 4.36
C VAL A 252 -5.26 10.04 4.50
N ASP A 253 -4.64 10.96 5.24
CA ASP A 253 -5.10 12.34 5.38
C ASP A 253 -4.02 13.32 4.95
N ILE A 254 -4.45 14.51 4.53
CA ILE A 254 -3.55 15.62 4.21
C ILE A 254 -3.75 16.71 5.24
N CYS A 255 -2.68 17.25 5.80
CA CYS A 255 -2.72 18.48 6.57
C CYS A 255 -2.04 19.59 5.78
N TYR A 256 -2.81 20.63 5.46
CA TYR A 256 -2.32 21.81 4.75
C TYR A 256 -2.79 23.07 5.49
N GLN A 257 -1.86 23.99 5.74
CA GLN A 257 -2.14 25.25 6.46
C GLN A 257 -2.89 25.04 7.80
N GLY A 258 -2.49 24.03 8.57
CA GLY A 258 -3.08 23.72 9.88
C GLY A 258 -4.47 23.08 9.83
N LYS A 259 -4.96 22.71 8.64
CA LYS A 259 -6.24 22.02 8.44
C LYS A 259 -6.01 20.63 7.90
N VAL A 260 -6.56 19.63 8.60
CA VAL A 260 -6.61 18.24 8.13
C VAL A 260 -7.78 18.09 7.18
N ILE A 261 -7.51 17.57 5.99
CA ILE A 261 -8.45 17.27 4.93
C ILE A 261 -8.45 15.75 4.77
N SER A 262 -9.62 15.17 4.98
CA SER A 262 -9.81 13.72 5.04
C SER A 262 -11.02 13.31 4.23
N TYR A 263 -10.99 12.11 3.66
CA TYR A 263 -12.07 11.59 2.84
C TYR A 263 -12.34 10.12 3.05
N GLY A 264 -13.58 9.78 3.37
CA GLY A 264 -13.97 8.42 3.69
C GLY A 264 -15.47 8.20 3.65
N SER A 265 -15.88 6.97 3.95
CA SER A 265 -17.28 6.64 4.24
C SER A 265 -17.59 6.99 5.70
N TYR A 266 -17.83 8.27 5.97
CA TYR A 266 -18.14 8.76 7.32
C TYR A 266 -19.64 8.92 7.60
N ASP A 267 -20.51 8.58 6.65
CA ASP A 267 -21.96 8.52 6.85
C ASP A 267 -22.43 7.06 6.98
N PRO A 268 -22.65 6.55 8.21
CA PRO A 268 -23.03 5.16 8.45
C PRO A 268 -24.38 4.78 7.81
N HIS A 269 -25.26 5.75 7.55
CA HIS A 269 -26.57 5.50 6.94
C HIS A 269 -26.48 5.23 5.44
N SER A 270 -25.37 5.61 4.81
CA SER A 270 -25.11 5.40 3.38
C SER A 270 -24.37 4.09 3.07
N GLU A 271 -23.84 3.43 4.11
CA GLU A 271 -22.96 2.27 3.97
C GLU A 271 -23.66 1.06 3.35
N ARG A 272 -22.91 0.37 2.48
CA ARG A 272 -23.28 -0.86 1.78
C ARG A 272 -22.06 -1.78 1.75
N LEU A 273 -22.29 -3.06 1.46
CA LEU A 273 -21.22 -4.06 1.34
C LEU A 273 -20.32 -4.08 2.59
N PHE A 274 -20.92 -4.17 3.78
CA PHE A 274 -20.21 -4.21 5.06
C PHE A 274 -19.33 -2.97 5.34
N GLY A 275 -19.70 -1.80 4.81
CA GLY A 275 -19.00 -0.52 4.99
C GLY A 275 -17.92 -0.26 3.93
N MET A 276 -17.78 -1.11 2.92
CA MET A 276 -16.80 -0.91 1.84
C MET A 276 -17.22 0.17 0.84
N VAL A 277 -18.52 0.42 0.70
CA VAL A 277 -19.09 1.41 -0.22
C VAL A 277 -20.06 2.30 0.54
N GLY A 278 -19.97 3.61 0.33
CA GLY A 278 -20.86 4.59 0.96
C GLY A 278 -20.80 5.93 0.23
N ASP A 279 -21.56 6.91 0.72
CA ASP A 279 -21.41 8.28 0.27
C ASP A 279 -20.01 8.77 0.64
N GLY A 280 -19.35 9.44 -0.31
CA GLY A 280 -18.09 10.06 -0.02
C GLY A 280 -18.27 11.30 0.84
N VAL A 281 -17.64 11.29 2.02
CA VAL A 281 -17.65 12.41 2.96
C VAL A 281 -16.25 12.96 3.08
N LEU A 282 -16.10 14.26 2.81
CA LEU A 282 -14.88 15.01 3.07
C LEU A 282 -15.07 15.82 4.36
N PHE A 283 -14.08 15.82 5.24
CA PHE A 283 -14.07 16.76 6.36
C PHE A 283 -12.80 17.62 6.37
N LYS A 284 -12.93 18.81 6.94
CA LYS A 284 -11.83 19.72 7.27
C LYS A 284 -11.81 19.96 8.77
N ALA A 285 -10.73 19.61 9.46
CA ALA A 285 -10.60 19.72 10.92
C ALA A 285 -9.34 20.51 11.31
N ASN A 286 -9.31 21.05 12.53
CA ASN A 286 -8.08 21.60 13.09
C ASN A 286 -7.07 20.47 13.34
N ARG A 287 -5.81 20.69 12.96
CA ARG A 287 -4.73 19.70 13.06
C ARG A 287 -4.52 19.17 14.48
N GLU A 288 -4.36 20.06 15.45
CA GLU A 288 -4.00 19.70 16.81
C GLU A 288 -5.15 18.90 17.46
N LYS A 289 -6.37 19.42 17.38
CA LYS A 289 -7.56 18.75 17.92
C LYS A 289 -7.84 17.41 17.23
N TYR A 290 -7.60 17.32 15.93
CA TYR A 290 -7.74 16.07 15.17
C TYR A 290 -6.76 15.00 15.66
N ILE A 291 -5.48 15.35 15.85
CA ILE A 291 -4.47 14.42 16.36
C ILE A 291 -4.84 13.95 17.77
N GLU A 292 -5.28 14.85 18.65
CA GLU A 292 -5.75 14.51 20.00
C GLU A 292 -6.94 13.54 19.97
N LEU A 293 -7.93 13.80 19.11
CA LEU A 293 -9.08 12.90 18.91
C LEU A 293 -8.63 11.52 18.42
N CYS A 294 -7.70 11.44 17.47
CA CYS A 294 -7.16 10.19 16.95
C CYS A 294 -6.43 9.36 18.01
N LYS A 295 -5.62 10.01 18.87
CA LYS A 295 -4.94 9.38 20.00
C LYS A 295 -5.93 8.73 20.97
N ARG A 296 -7.03 9.43 21.26
CA ARG A 296 -8.03 8.98 22.24
C ARG A 296 -9.00 7.92 21.71
N GLU A 297 -9.65 8.20 20.57
CA GLU A 297 -10.78 7.39 20.08
C GLU A 297 -10.35 6.10 19.37
N SER A 298 -9.16 6.09 18.80
CA SER A 298 -8.80 5.06 17.83
C SER A 298 -7.60 4.20 18.21
N GLN A 299 -6.82 4.58 19.25
CA GLN A 299 -5.52 3.95 19.56
C GLN A 299 -4.68 3.76 18.28
N LYS A 300 -4.75 4.76 17.38
CA LYS A 300 -4.10 4.72 16.07
C LYS A 300 -2.74 5.36 16.18
N THR A 301 -1.74 4.70 15.60
CA THR A 301 -0.46 5.33 15.32
C THR A 301 -0.59 6.16 14.05
N LEU A 302 -0.15 7.42 14.12
CA LEU A 302 -0.12 8.33 12.98
C LEU A 302 1.31 8.50 12.49
N PHE A 303 1.60 8.01 11.29
CA PHE A 303 2.84 8.31 10.60
C PHE A 303 2.66 9.58 9.76
N ALA A 304 3.32 10.66 10.15
CA ALA A 304 3.27 11.93 9.45
C ALA A 304 4.52 12.14 8.59
N TYR A 305 4.31 12.47 7.31
CA TYR A 305 5.37 12.82 6.37
C TYR A 305 5.25 14.30 6.03
N GLY A 306 6.26 15.09 6.39
CA GLY A 306 6.30 16.52 6.10
C GLY A 306 6.97 16.79 4.76
N LEU A 307 6.28 17.51 3.90
CA LEU A 307 6.68 17.84 2.53
C LEU A 307 7.10 19.31 2.47
N SER A 308 8.23 19.57 1.80
CA SER A 308 8.64 20.93 1.44
C SER A 308 8.23 21.22 0.00
N LEU A 309 7.52 22.33 -0.21
CA LEU A 309 6.86 22.65 -1.47
C LEU A 309 7.36 23.98 -2.02
N THR A 310 7.62 24.02 -3.32
CA THR A 310 7.83 25.25 -4.08
C THR A 310 6.53 26.06 -4.18
N ASP A 311 6.63 27.36 -4.45
CA ASP A 311 5.43 28.22 -4.60
C ASP A 311 4.52 27.78 -5.75
N GLN A 312 5.09 27.26 -6.83
CA GLN A 312 4.32 26.69 -7.95
C GLN A 312 3.51 25.46 -7.50
N GLN A 313 4.09 24.60 -6.66
CA GLN A 313 3.42 23.42 -6.10
C GLN A 313 2.31 23.82 -5.13
N LYS A 314 2.57 24.82 -4.27
CA LYS A 314 1.55 25.39 -3.36
C LYS A 314 0.36 25.95 -4.15
N ALA A 315 0.61 26.72 -5.21
CA ALA A 315 -0.43 27.25 -6.07
C ALA A 315 -1.24 26.13 -6.76
N ALA A 316 -0.58 25.06 -7.23
CA ALA A 316 -1.25 23.91 -7.83
C ALA A 316 -2.16 23.16 -6.84
N ILE A 317 -1.70 22.98 -5.59
CA ILE A 317 -2.50 22.38 -4.52
C ILE A 317 -3.70 23.25 -4.19
N GLN A 318 -3.51 24.56 -4.03
CA GLN A 318 -4.59 25.50 -3.72
C GLN A 318 -5.65 25.53 -4.83
N ALA A 319 -5.24 25.57 -6.10
CA ALA A 319 -6.16 25.49 -7.23
C ALA A 319 -6.98 24.19 -7.20
N ARG A 320 -6.33 23.06 -6.90
CA ARG A 320 -7.02 21.77 -6.81
C ARG A 320 -7.98 21.68 -5.62
N LEU A 321 -7.60 22.26 -4.48
CA LEU A 321 -8.49 22.35 -3.32
C LEU A 321 -9.73 23.20 -3.63
N ALA A 322 -9.56 24.32 -4.36
CA ALA A 322 -10.69 25.14 -4.82
C ALA A 322 -11.63 24.36 -5.76
N GLU A 323 -11.08 23.62 -6.74
CA GLU A 323 -11.88 22.74 -7.61
C GLU A 323 -12.68 21.70 -6.81
N ILE A 324 -12.09 21.14 -5.74
CA ILE A 324 -12.77 20.20 -4.87
C ILE A 324 -13.88 20.92 -4.08
N GLU A 325 -13.59 22.09 -3.53
CA GLU A 325 -14.53 22.91 -2.77
C GLU A 325 -15.80 23.24 -3.54
N ASP A 326 -15.69 23.56 -4.83
CA ASP A 326 -16.83 23.84 -5.72
C ASP A 326 -17.79 22.64 -5.86
N LEU A 327 -17.33 21.42 -5.57
CA LEU A 327 -18.12 20.21 -5.63
C LEU A 327 -18.78 19.86 -4.29
N LEU A 328 -18.38 20.52 -3.19
CA LEU A 328 -18.80 20.17 -1.84
C LEU A 328 -20.15 20.78 -1.47
N ILE A 329 -20.98 19.98 -0.81
CA ILE A 329 -22.24 20.39 -0.18
C ILE A 329 -22.06 20.18 1.33
N PRO A 330 -22.29 21.19 2.17
CA PRO A 330 -22.26 21.02 3.62
C PRO A 330 -23.15 19.85 4.06
N TRP A 331 -22.63 19.01 4.94
CA TRP A 331 -23.35 17.86 5.48
C TRP A 331 -23.25 17.85 7.00
N GLU A 332 -24.41 17.64 7.62
CA GLU A 332 -24.55 17.60 9.07
C GLU A 332 -24.63 16.15 9.55
N PRO A 333 -23.65 15.68 10.35
CA PRO A 333 -23.68 14.31 10.87
C PRO A 333 -24.79 14.14 11.90
N SER A 334 -25.42 12.98 11.88
CA SER A 334 -26.44 12.61 12.86
C SER A 334 -25.85 12.53 14.27
N SER A 335 -26.51 13.16 15.24
CA SER A 335 -26.19 13.04 16.68
C SER A 335 -26.65 11.71 17.29
N GLN A 336 -27.28 10.84 16.49
CA GLN A 336 -27.74 9.55 16.96
C GLN A 336 -26.60 8.69 17.49
N LEU A 337 -26.82 8.08 18.64
CA LEU A 337 -25.94 7.07 19.20
C LEU A 337 -26.07 5.77 18.41
N MET A 338 -24.94 5.17 18.06
CA MET A 338 -24.87 3.91 17.35
C MET A 338 -24.10 2.88 18.15
N LYS A 339 -24.57 1.64 18.07
CA LYS A 339 -23.87 0.49 18.66
C LYS A 339 -22.70 0.11 17.75
N ARG A 340 -21.46 0.26 18.23
CA ARG A 340 -20.25 -0.24 17.54
C ARG A 340 -20.20 -1.76 17.57
N ARG A 341 -19.35 -2.35 16.72
CA ARG A 341 -19.13 -3.81 16.64
C ARG A 341 -18.75 -4.45 17.98
N GLU A 342 -18.12 -3.68 18.88
CA GLU A 342 -17.70 -4.09 20.22
C GLU A 342 -18.81 -3.97 21.28
N GLY A 343 -20.04 -3.63 20.88
CA GLY A 343 -21.20 -3.55 21.77
C GLY A 343 -21.38 -2.20 22.47
N GLU A 344 -20.38 -1.32 22.40
CA GLU A 344 -20.42 0.03 22.95
C GLU A 344 -21.37 0.95 22.16
N VAL A 345 -22.17 1.75 22.87
CA VAL A 345 -23.10 2.73 22.27
C VAL A 345 -22.47 4.12 22.36
N LYS A 346 -22.05 4.66 21.22
CA LYS A 346 -21.35 5.95 21.12
C LYS A 346 -21.86 6.77 19.95
N HIS A 347 -21.57 8.06 19.95
CA HIS A 347 -21.78 8.90 18.77
C HIS A 347 -20.96 8.38 17.58
N THR A 348 -21.45 8.69 16.38
CA THR A 348 -20.72 8.40 15.14
C THR A 348 -19.39 9.16 15.12
N TYR A 349 -18.38 8.59 14.44
CA TYR A 349 -17.08 9.24 14.32
C TYR A 349 -17.18 10.62 13.66
N SER A 350 -18.07 10.77 12.68
CA SER A 350 -18.40 12.05 12.03
C SER A 350 -18.95 13.10 13.00
N TYR A 351 -19.77 12.69 13.96
CA TYR A 351 -20.30 13.60 14.98
C TYR A 351 -19.20 14.03 15.97
N GLN A 352 -18.37 13.08 16.42
CA GLN A 352 -17.22 13.39 17.29
C GLN A 352 -16.23 14.35 16.62
N LEU A 353 -15.95 14.15 15.33
CA LEU A 353 -15.11 15.06 14.55
C LEU A 353 -15.64 16.49 14.58
N LYS A 354 -16.96 16.67 14.41
CA LYS A 354 -17.59 17.99 14.44
C LYS A 354 -17.43 18.66 15.80
N GLU A 355 -17.81 17.96 16.86
CA GLU A 355 -17.88 18.54 18.21
C GLU A 355 -16.52 18.71 18.88
N GLU A 356 -15.55 17.85 18.55
CA GLU A 356 -14.28 17.78 19.29
C GLU A 356 -13.07 18.23 18.48
N ALA A 357 -13.11 18.12 17.15
CA ALA A 357 -12.02 18.50 16.25
C ALA A 357 -12.31 19.77 15.42
N ASP A 358 -13.36 20.51 15.78
CA ASP A 358 -13.92 21.64 15.03
C ASP A 358 -14.11 21.31 13.54
N ALA A 359 -14.53 20.08 13.24
CA ALA A 359 -14.60 19.63 11.87
C ALA A 359 -15.81 20.20 11.15
N THR A 360 -15.59 20.61 9.91
CA THR A 360 -16.66 20.88 8.93
C THR A 360 -16.74 19.72 7.97
N LEU A 361 -17.93 19.16 7.79
CA LEU A 361 -18.15 17.96 6.98
C LEU A 361 -18.97 18.28 5.72
N TYR A 362 -18.65 17.56 4.65
CA TYR A 362 -19.20 17.80 3.33
C TYR A 362 -19.46 16.48 2.59
N LYS A 363 -20.51 16.45 1.79
CA LYS A 363 -20.71 15.45 0.74
C LYS A 363 -20.39 16.05 -0.62
N PHE A 364 -20.17 15.20 -1.61
CA PHE A 364 -19.94 15.65 -2.98
C PHE A 364 -21.24 15.69 -3.79
N SER A 365 -21.48 16.83 -4.44
CA SER A 365 -22.58 17.00 -5.41
C SER A 365 -22.42 16.09 -6.63
N SER A 366 -21.18 16.02 -7.13
CA SER A 366 -20.76 15.33 -8.35
C SER A 366 -19.27 14.95 -8.25
N SER A 367 -18.71 14.33 -9.30
CA SER A 367 -17.37 13.70 -9.38
C SER A 367 -17.30 12.26 -8.90
N GLU A 368 -16.14 11.63 -9.13
CA GLU A 368 -15.80 10.30 -8.63
C GLU A 368 -15.92 10.18 -7.11
N PHE A 369 -15.59 11.25 -6.38
CA PHE A 369 -15.62 11.26 -4.92
C PHE A 369 -17.03 11.25 -4.33
N LYS A 370 -18.08 11.31 -5.16
CA LYS A 370 -19.47 11.15 -4.71
C LYS A 370 -19.76 9.84 -4.01
N THR A 371 -19.14 8.75 -4.47
CA THR A 371 -19.27 7.45 -3.82
C THR A 371 -17.89 6.96 -3.42
N TYR A 372 -17.70 6.79 -2.13
CA TYR A 372 -16.50 6.19 -1.59
C TYR A 372 -16.54 4.67 -1.83
N PHE A 373 -15.45 4.12 -2.31
CA PHE A 373 -15.22 2.69 -2.40
C PHE A 373 -13.79 2.37 -1.99
N VAL A 374 -13.63 1.65 -0.87
CA VAL A 374 -12.32 1.32 -0.24
C VAL A 374 -11.27 0.82 -1.23
N LEU A 375 -11.66 0.05 -2.25
CA LEU A 375 -10.73 -0.61 -3.18
C LEU A 375 -10.42 0.21 -4.45
N SER A 376 -11.09 1.34 -4.68
CA SER A 376 -10.81 2.21 -5.84
C SER A 376 -10.87 3.70 -5.51
N THR A 377 -12.07 4.30 -5.45
CA THR A 377 -12.25 5.70 -5.08
C THR A 377 -12.20 5.85 -3.55
N ASN A 378 -10.99 5.94 -3.01
CA ASN A 378 -10.73 5.95 -1.57
C ASN A 378 -9.95 7.21 -1.13
N CYS A 379 -9.56 7.24 0.15
CA CYS A 379 -8.80 8.34 0.77
C CYS A 379 -7.48 8.62 0.04
N VAL A 380 -6.80 7.57 -0.43
CA VAL A 380 -5.52 7.69 -1.13
C VAL A 380 -5.70 8.33 -2.49
N LEU A 381 -6.76 7.99 -3.21
CA LEU A 381 -7.05 8.61 -4.50
C LEU A 381 -7.34 10.12 -4.34
N LEU A 382 -8.09 10.52 -3.31
CA LEU A 382 -8.30 11.95 -3.06
C LEU A 382 -6.98 12.63 -2.73
N ALA A 383 -6.17 12.01 -1.86
CA ALA A 383 -4.90 12.57 -1.43
C ALA A 383 -3.93 12.73 -2.62
N ASP A 384 -3.77 11.71 -3.45
CA ASP A 384 -2.99 11.77 -4.69
C ASP A 384 -3.56 12.81 -5.67
N SER A 385 -4.89 12.98 -5.74
CA SER A 385 -5.48 14.01 -6.61
C SER A 385 -5.09 15.43 -6.20
N ILE A 386 -4.83 15.67 -4.91
CA ILE A 386 -4.41 16.96 -4.35
C ILE A 386 -2.89 17.13 -4.47
N VAL A 387 -2.12 16.20 -3.90
CA VAL A 387 -0.66 16.30 -3.81
C VAL A 387 -0.02 15.99 -5.17
N GLY A 388 -0.59 15.12 -5.99
CA GLY A 388 -0.07 14.78 -7.31
C GLY A 388 -0.05 15.93 -8.31
N ARG A 389 -0.86 16.98 -8.08
CA ARG A 389 -0.75 18.24 -8.84
C ARG A 389 0.52 19.02 -8.54
N ALA A 390 1.16 18.78 -7.39
CA ALA A 390 2.50 19.27 -7.06
C ALA A 390 3.61 18.40 -7.68
N GLY A 391 3.31 17.48 -8.60
CA GLY A 391 4.31 16.64 -9.28
C GLY A 391 4.76 15.43 -8.46
N THR A 392 4.01 15.06 -7.44
CA THR A 392 4.28 13.94 -6.54
C THR A 392 3.48 12.75 -7.00
N ASP A 393 4.09 11.79 -7.67
CA ASP A 393 3.29 10.93 -8.54
C ASP A 393 3.35 9.47 -8.11
N ILE A 394 2.23 8.99 -7.56
CA ILE A 394 1.98 7.57 -7.31
C ILE A 394 0.82 7.15 -8.20
N LEU A 395 1.05 7.11 -9.50
CA LEU A 395 0.10 6.47 -10.40
C LEU A 395 0.38 4.97 -10.43
N SER A 396 -0.51 4.17 -9.82
CA SER A 396 -0.55 2.74 -10.11
C SER A 396 -1.17 2.52 -11.50
N PRO A 397 -0.67 1.58 -12.32
CA PRO A 397 -1.15 1.36 -13.69
C PRO A 397 -2.63 1.02 -13.79
N GLN A 398 -3.19 0.40 -12.75
CA GLN A 398 -4.61 0.02 -12.63
C GLN A 398 -5.46 1.10 -11.94
N GLY A 399 -4.85 2.20 -11.46
CA GLY A 399 -5.55 3.28 -10.76
C GLY A 399 -6.01 2.96 -9.34
N PHE A 400 -5.80 1.74 -8.86
CA PHE A 400 -6.09 1.35 -7.48
C PHE A 400 -4.86 1.62 -6.60
N ILE A 401 -4.99 2.56 -5.67
CA ILE A 401 -3.92 2.93 -4.74
C ILE A 401 -4.42 2.65 -3.32
N VAL A 402 -3.60 1.94 -2.54
CA VAL A 402 -3.87 1.66 -1.13
C VAL A 402 -2.84 2.38 -0.25
N PRO A 403 -3.14 2.64 1.03
CA PRO A 403 -2.28 3.49 1.88
C PRO A 403 -0.85 2.98 1.98
N GLY A 404 -0.64 1.66 1.99
CA GLY A 404 0.71 1.09 1.97
C GLY A 404 1.52 1.38 0.70
N THR A 405 0.87 1.53 -0.45
CA THR A 405 1.51 2.00 -1.68
C THR A 405 1.95 3.46 -1.53
N TYR A 406 1.12 4.28 -0.89
CA TYR A 406 1.41 5.69 -0.61
C TYR A 406 2.56 5.82 0.40
N GLN A 407 2.57 4.98 1.43
CA GLN A 407 3.64 4.90 2.43
C GLN A 407 4.98 4.51 1.81
N ASP A 408 5.03 3.46 0.99
CA ASP A 408 6.27 3.03 0.32
C ASP A 408 6.91 4.16 -0.49
N TYR A 409 6.08 4.94 -1.19
CA TYR A 409 6.56 6.11 -1.91
C TYR A 409 7.11 7.19 -0.99
N LEU A 410 6.39 7.53 0.09
CA LEU A 410 6.82 8.59 1.01
C LEU A 410 8.09 8.21 1.76
N ASP A 411 8.23 6.95 2.15
CA ASP A 411 9.46 6.40 2.71
C ASP A 411 10.62 6.50 1.70
N LEU A 412 10.40 6.16 0.43
CA LEU A 412 11.41 6.31 -0.63
C LEU A 412 11.76 7.77 -0.90
N GLU A 413 10.79 8.68 -0.91
CA GLU A 413 11.05 10.12 -1.08
C GLU A 413 11.88 10.67 0.08
N TYR A 414 11.63 10.22 1.31
CA TYR A 414 12.41 10.62 2.48
C TYR A 414 13.88 10.17 2.38
N THR A 415 14.17 9.02 1.75
CA THR A 415 15.56 8.58 1.55
C THR A 415 16.30 9.37 0.46
N LYS A 416 15.61 9.96 -0.53
CA LYS A 416 16.24 10.71 -1.63
C LYS A 416 16.85 12.03 -1.15
N PRO A 417 18.13 12.35 -1.45
CA PRO A 417 18.81 13.56 -0.94
C PRO A 417 18.02 14.86 -1.18
N ASN A 418 17.40 14.98 -2.35
CA ASN A 418 16.56 16.11 -2.77
C ASN A 418 15.10 15.67 -2.96
N GLY A 419 14.63 14.71 -2.16
CA GLY A 419 13.25 14.25 -2.17
C GLY A 419 12.31 15.29 -1.59
N LEU A 420 11.02 15.13 -1.89
CA LEU A 420 9.99 16.07 -1.43
C LEU A 420 9.74 16.01 0.08
N VAL A 421 9.93 14.82 0.66
CA VAL A 421 9.68 14.55 2.07
C VAL A 421 10.91 14.93 2.87
N VAL A 422 10.76 15.93 3.73
CA VAL A 422 11.85 16.51 4.53
C VAL A 422 11.77 16.12 6.01
N SER A 423 10.64 15.60 6.46
CA SER A 423 10.49 15.11 7.84
C SER A 423 9.57 13.91 7.95
N ARG A 424 9.78 13.10 8.99
CA ARG A 424 8.88 12.03 9.41
C ARG A 424 8.61 12.16 10.90
N SER A 425 7.35 12.20 11.29
CA SER A 425 6.93 12.25 12.69
C SER A 425 5.99 11.09 13.01
N ILE A 426 6.03 10.61 14.25
CA ILE A 426 5.10 9.60 14.75
C ILE A 426 4.35 10.22 15.93
N TYR A 427 3.01 10.18 15.88
CA TYR A 427 2.14 10.73 16.92
C TYR A 427 1.38 9.66 17.68
#